data_AF-A0A7V9FR75-F1
#
_entry.id   AF-A0A7V9FR75-F1
#
_cell.length_a   1.000
_cell.length_b   1.000
_cell.length_c   1.000
_cell.angle_alpha   90.00
_cell.angle_beta   90.00
_cell.angle_gamma   90.00
#
_symmetry.space_group_name_H-M   'P 1'
#
loop_
_entity.id
_entity.type
_entity.pdbx_description
1 polymer ?
#
loop_
_entity_poly.entity_id
_entity_poly.type
_entity_poly.pdbx_seq_one_letter_code
_entity_poly.pdbx_strand_id
1 'polypeptide(L)'
;MSTEPDDRADLATATAAVAEQTCEMRRNNRAYGLYDLLRATKNAPLTVKRAVPRLIQLTGDRFVHTAMLSNLGRIPQPPTLAADSGSGSPELWFSAPCDPTCSVSIGVVASGQRLALVTRYRDEQFDANAAEEFTDLLIAQVASQRTC
;
A
#
# COMPACT_ATOMS: atom_id res chain seq x y z
N MET A 1 -8.12 -11.67 9.42
CA MET A 1 -8.43 -10.34 9.99
C MET A 1 -9.54 -9.78 9.13
N SER A 2 -10.67 -9.42 9.69
CA SER A 2 -11.73 -8.68 8.99
C SER A 2 -12.33 -7.72 9.99
N THR A 3 -12.57 -6.48 9.58
CA THR A 3 -13.49 -5.59 10.29
C THR A 3 -14.88 -6.19 10.28
N GLU A 4 -15.61 -6.10 11.40
CA GLU A 4 -17.00 -6.52 11.54
C GLU A 4 -17.94 -5.47 10.94
N PRO A 5 -19.23 -5.80 10.69
CA PRO A 5 -20.19 -4.84 10.14
C PRO A 5 -20.30 -3.55 10.98
N ASP A 6 -20.25 -3.69 12.32
CA ASP A 6 -20.31 -2.55 13.24
C ASP A 6 -19.05 -1.67 13.15
N ASP A 7 -17.88 -2.26 12.85
CA ASP A 7 -16.64 -1.51 12.61
C ASP A 7 -16.70 -0.68 11.32
N ARG A 8 -17.63 -0.97 10.42
CA ARG A 8 -17.80 -0.29 9.12
C ARG A 8 -18.97 0.71 9.13
N ALA A 9 -19.61 0.93 10.28
CA ALA A 9 -20.79 1.79 10.38
C ALA A 9 -20.47 3.26 10.09
N ASP A 10 -19.26 3.72 10.42
CA ASP A 10 -18.78 5.06 10.10
C ASP A 10 -17.25 5.09 9.86
N LEU A 11 -16.80 6.10 9.12
CA LEU A 11 -15.41 6.23 8.69
C LEU A 11 -14.44 6.35 9.87
N ALA A 12 -14.82 7.03 10.96
CA ALA A 12 -13.94 7.23 12.09
C ALA A 12 -13.72 5.92 12.85
N THR A 13 -14.79 5.16 13.09
CA THR A 13 -14.75 3.84 13.70
C THR A 13 -13.94 2.85 12.84
N ALA A 14 -14.18 2.83 11.53
CA ALA A 14 -13.44 1.96 10.60
C ALA A 14 -11.93 2.28 10.60
N THR A 15 -11.58 3.58 10.58
CA THR A 15 -10.18 4.02 10.59
C THR A 15 -9.51 3.67 11.91
N ALA A 16 -10.20 3.83 13.04
CA ALA A 16 -9.69 3.48 14.37
C ALA A 16 -9.46 1.97 14.49
N ALA A 17 -10.42 1.14 14.06
CA ALA A 17 -10.30 -0.32 14.09
C ALA A 17 -9.11 -0.81 13.24
N VAL A 18 -8.93 -0.28 12.03
CA VAL A 18 -7.78 -0.61 11.16
C VAL A 18 -6.46 -0.14 11.78
N ALA A 19 -6.43 1.04 12.38
CA ALA A 19 -5.23 1.57 13.04
C ALA A 19 -4.82 0.71 14.25
N GLU A 20 -5.78 0.32 15.09
CA GLU A 20 -5.55 -0.56 16.23
C GLU A 20 -5.02 -1.93 15.78
N GLN A 21 -5.67 -2.52 14.79
CA GLN A 21 -5.26 -3.80 14.22
C GLN A 21 -3.86 -3.75 13.60
N THR A 22 -3.50 -2.65 12.94
CA THR A 22 -2.16 -2.41 12.39
C THR A 22 -1.13 -2.24 13.51
N CYS A 23 -1.48 -1.55 14.59
CA CYS A 23 -0.63 -1.39 15.78
C CYS A 23 -0.38 -2.72 16.48
N GLU A 24 -1.41 -3.56 16.66
CA GLU A 24 -1.28 -4.90 17.20
C GLU A 24 -0.39 -5.79 16.30
N MET A 25 -0.52 -5.70 14.98
CA MET A 25 0.36 -6.43 14.06
C MET A 25 1.83 -6.03 14.20
N ARG A 26 2.10 -4.72 14.34
CA ARG A 26 3.46 -4.20 14.59
C ARG A 26 4.00 -4.68 15.94
N ARG A 27 3.17 -4.66 17.00
CA ARG A 27 3.55 -5.16 18.33
C ARG A 27 3.81 -6.66 18.34
N ASN A 28 3.01 -7.44 17.63
CA ASN A 28 3.09 -8.90 17.60
C ASN A 28 4.09 -9.45 16.57
N ASN A 29 4.86 -8.60 15.88
CA ASN A 29 5.87 -8.97 14.88
C ASN A 29 5.38 -9.97 13.80
N ARG A 30 4.07 -10.05 13.52
CA ARG A 30 3.53 -11.04 12.55
C ARG A 30 4.05 -10.84 11.13
N ALA A 31 4.41 -9.61 10.76
CA ALA A 31 5.09 -9.30 9.50
C ALA A 31 6.48 -9.99 9.39
N TYR A 32 7.14 -10.28 10.51
CA TYR A 32 8.39 -11.03 10.55
C TYR A 32 8.17 -12.53 10.31
N GLY A 33 6.97 -13.08 10.52
CA GLY A 33 6.72 -14.52 10.31
C GLY A 33 6.94 -14.96 8.86
N LEU A 34 6.57 -14.11 7.88
CA LEU A 34 6.85 -14.37 6.46
C LEU A 34 8.33 -14.18 6.13
N TYR A 35 8.97 -13.15 6.70
CA TYR A 35 10.41 -12.92 6.55
C TYR A 35 11.24 -14.08 7.12
N ASP A 36 10.87 -14.60 8.29
CA ASP A 36 11.50 -15.72 8.95
C ASP A 36 11.31 -17.03 8.18
N LEU A 37 10.12 -17.23 7.58
CA LEU A 37 9.87 -18.35 6.67
C LEU A 37 10.75 -18.25 5.41
N LEU A 38 10.86 -17.06 4.80
CA LEU A 38 11.71 -16.82 3.64
C LEU A 38 13.20 -16.99 3.98
N ARG A 39 13.61 -16.56 5.19
CA ARG A 39 14.97 -16.76 5.71
C ARG A 39 15.27 -18.23 5.96
N ALA A 40 14.35 -18.99 6.55
CA ALA A 40 14.49 -20.42 6.80
C ALA A 40 14.54 -21.23 5.50
N THR A 41 13.81 -20.79 4.47
CA THR A 41 13.76 -21.47 3.16
C THR A 41 14.89 -21.05 2.21
N LYS A 42 15.72 -20.07 2.58
CA LYS A 42 16.86 -19.59 1.77
C LYS A 42 17.83 -20.72 1.39
N ASN A 43 18.10 -21.66 2.31
CA ASN A 43 19.02 -22.79 2.09
C ASN A 43 18.29 -24.09 1.71
N ALA A 44 16.97 -24.04 1.55
CA ALA A 44 16.20 -25.23 1.22
C ALA A 44 16.44 -25.68 -0.23
N PRO A 45 16.29 -26.99 -0.52
CA PRO A 45 16.34 -27.52 -1.88
C PRO A 45 15.36 -26.80 -2.82
N LEU A 46 15.70 -26.72 -4.10
CA LEU A 46 14.94 -25.98 -5.12
C LEU A 46 13.46 -26.38 -5.18
N THR A 47 13.17 -27.66 -4.92
CA THR A 47 11.81 -28.23 -4.88
C THR A 47 10.98 -27.63 -3.75
N VAL A 48 11.58 -27.39 -2.57
CA VAL A 48 10.92 -26.75 -1.43
C VAL A 48 10.66 -25.28 -1.75
N LYS A 49 11.64 -24.57 -2.32
CA LYS A 49 11.47 -23.17 -2.73
C LYS A 49 10.34 -22.99 -3.75
N ARG A 50 10.14 -23.95 -4.65
CA ARG A 50 9.02 -23.95 -5.62
C ARG A 50 7.67 -24.29 -4.99
N ALA A 51 7.65 -25.02 -3.88
CA ALA A 51 6.44 -25.39 -3.17
C ALA A 51 5.95 -24.29 -2.21
N VAL A 52 6.87 -23.48 -1.65
CA VAL A 52 6.54 -22.41 -0.69
C VAL A 52 5.49 -21.42 -1.23
N PRO A 53 5.61 -20.85 -2.45
CA PRO A 53 4.57 -19.98 -3.00
C PRO A 53 3.20 -20.67 -3.16
N ARG A 54 3.18 -21.97 -3.49
CA ARG A 54 1.94 -22.76 -3.61
C ARG A 54 1.31 -23.03 -2.23
N LEU A 55 2.12 -23.18 -1.19
CA LEU A 55 1.67 -23.35 0.19
C LEU A 55 1.07 -22.06 0.77
N ILE A 56 1.58 -20.89 0.36
CA ILE A 56 0.99 -19.59 0.72
C ILE A 56 -0.44 -19.46 0.17
N GLN A 57 -0.71 -20.00 -1.02
CA GLN A 57 -2.06 -20.06 -1.58
C GLN A 57 -2.97 -21.06 -0.84
N LEU A 58 -2.41 -22.14 -0.28
CA LEU A 58 -3.15 -23.16 0.49
C LEU A 58 -3.59 -22.72 1.88
N THR A 59 -2.96 -21.69 2.46
CA THR A 59 -3.45 -21.06 3.70
C THR A 59 -4.73 -20.23 3.52
N GLY A 60 -5.29 -20.24 2.30
CA GLY A 60 -6.56 -19.62 1.95
C GLY A 60 -6.46 -18.11 1.86
N ASP A 61 -7.40 -17.52 1.13
CA ASP A 61 -7.73 -16.09 0.99
C ASP A 61 -8.00 -15.35 2.33
N ARG A 62 -7.32 -15.69 3.42
CA ARG A 62 -7.47 -15.01 4.72
C ARG A 62 -6.79 -13.64 4.77
N PHE A 63 -6.02 -13.32 3.74
CA PHE A 63 -5.32 -12.05 3.54
C PHE A 63 -5.43 -11.63 2.07
N VAL A 64 -6.63 -11.52 1.53
CA VAL A 64 -6.80 -10.79 0.28
C VAL A 64 -6.52 -9.33 0.63
N HIS A 65 -5.32 -8.87 0.28
CA HIS A 65 -5.02 -7.45 0.36
C HIS A 65 -6.02 -6.72 -0.53
N THR A 66 -6.93 -5.97 0.07
CA THR A 66 -7.90 -5.13 -0.66
C THR A 66 -7.22 -3.88 -1.21
N ALA A 67 -6.10 -3.49 -0.57
CA ALA A 67 -5.27 -2.37 -0.94
C ALA A 67 -3.78 -2.75 -0.96
N MET A 68 -3.07 -2.26 -1.97
CA MET A 68 -1.60 -2.34 -2.07
C MET A 68 -0.98 -0.97 -1.78
N LEU A 69 0.13 -0.93 -1.04
CA LEU A 69 0.91 0.30 -0.81
C LEU A 69 2.33 0.12 -1.36
N SER A 70 2.70 0.93 -2.34
CA SER A 70 4.05 0.99 -2.91
C SER A 70 4.71 2.31 -2.54
N ASN A 71 5.76 2.27 -1.71
CA ASN A 71 6.49 3.45 -1.28
C ASN A 71 7.89 3.45 -1.90
N LEU A 72 8.17 4.41 -2.78
CA LEU A 72 9.49 4.60 -3.40
C LEU A 72 10.45 5.39 -2.51
N GLY A 73 10.00 5.85 -1.35
CA GLY A 73 10.78 6.62 -0.41
C GLY A 73 11.05 8.04 -0.91
N ARG A 74 12.17 8.61 -0.45
CA ARG A 74 12.60 9.96 -0.81
C ARG A 74 13.58 9.89 -1.97
N ILE A 75 13.21 10.55 -3.07
CA ILE A 75 14.07 10.74 -4.23
C ILE A 75 14.72 12.13 -4.09
N PRO A 76 16.07 12.20 -3.95
CA PRO A 76 16.76 13.45 -3.66
C PRO A 76 16.60 14.51 -4.75
N GLN A 77 16.53 14.09 -6.00
CA GLN A 77 16.34 14.96 -7.16
C GLN A 77 15.43 14.23 -8.16
N PRO A 78 14.32 14.85 -8.59
CA PRO A 78 13.46 14.22 -9.60
C PRO A 78 14.25 14.09 -10.91
N PRO A 79 14.06 12.98 -11.66
CA PRO A 79 14.71 12.80 -12.94
C PRO A 79 14.30 13.93 -13.88
N THR A 80 15.29 14.69 -14.35
CA THR A 80 15.08 15.73 -15.36
C THR A 80 15.21 15.11 -16.74
N LEU A 81 14.15 15.18 -17.55
CA LEU A 81 14.30 15.05 -19.00
C LEU A 81 15.05 16.28 -19.49
N ALA A 82 16.07 16.08 -20.33
CA ALA A 82 16.88 17.18 -20.82
C ALA A 82 16.02 18.12 -21.70
N ALA A 83 15.90 19.37 -21.24
CA ALA A 83 15.49 20.58 -21.97
C ALA A 83 14.08 20.61 -22.59
N ASP A 84 13.12 21.12 -21.82
CA ASP A 84 12.33 22.27 -22.27
C ASP A 84 12.50 23.38 -21.22
N SER A 85 13.33 24.35 -21.54
CA SER A 85 13.82 25.44 -20.66
C SER A 85 12.76 26.50 -20.32
N GLY A 86 11.48 26.12 -20.28
CA GLY A 86 10.36 27.03 -19.99
C GLY A 86 9.22 26.40 -19.19
N SER A 87 9.26 25.10 -18.93
CA SER A 87 8.23 24.39 -18.16
C SER A 87 8.70 24.30 -16.71
N GLY A 88 7.81 24.54 -15.74
CA GLY A 88 8.14 24.57 -14.31
C GLY A 88 8.82 23.29 -13.79
N SER A 89 9.19 23.29 -12.50
CA SER A 89 9.86 22.15 -11.85
C SER A 89 9.21 20.81 -12.25
N PRO A 90 9.97 19.85 -12.82
CA PRO A 90 9.40 18.62 -13.37
C PRO A 90 8.69 17.86 -12.25
N GLU A 91 7.41 17.59 -12.47
CA GLU A 91 6.61 16.81 -11.55
C GLU A 91 6.90 15.33 -11.72
N LEU A 92 7.16 14.64 -10.61
CA LEU A 92 7.45 13.22 -10.62
C LEU A 92 6.14 12.43 -10.56
N TRP A 93 5.82 11.77 -11.67
CA TRP A 93 4.71 10.83 -11.77
C TRP A 93 5.24 9.40 -11.81
N PHE A 94 4.58 8.49 -11.10
CA PHE A 94 4.88 7.07 -11.19
C PHE A 94 3.61 6.24 -11.13
N SER A 95 3.61 5.11 -11.82
CA SER A 95 2.53 4.15 -11.77
C SER A 95 2.89 3.04 -10.80
N ALA A 96 2.25 3.01 -9.63
CA ALA A 96 2.42 1.90 -8.69
C ALA A 96 2.02 0.57 -9.36
N PRO A 97 2.68 -0.55 -9.02
CA PRO A 97 2.20 -1.88 -9.36
C PRO A 97 0.77 -2.06 -8.84
N CYS A 98 -0.09 -2.73 -9.61
CA CYS A 98 -1.45 -3.05 -9.19
C CYS A 98 -1.60 -4.57 -9.28
N ASP A 99 -1.78 -5.23 -8.14
CA ASP A 99 -2.13 -6.65 -8.12
C ASP A 99 -3.59 -6.80 -8.57
N PRO A 100 -3.92 -7.71 -9.51
CA PRO A 100 -5.29 -7.95 -9.95
C PRO A 100 -6.28 -8.30 -8.83
N THR A 101 -5.80 -8.80 -7.68
CA THR A 101 -6.64 -9.10 -6.52
C THR A 101 -6.91 -7.89 -5.62
N CYS A 102 -6.18 -6.78 -5.79
CA CYS A 102 -6.37 -5.55 -5.03
C CYS A 102 -7.36 -4.63 -5.75
N SER A 103 -8.32 -4.07 -5.00
CA SER A 103 -9.27 -3.08 -5.54
C SER A 103 -8.63 -1.69 -5.69
N VAL A 104 -7.63 -1.38 -4.85
CA VAL A 104 -6.89 -0.12 -4.89
C VAL A 104 -5.39 -0.37 -4.70
N SER A 105 -4.55 0.41 -5.38
CA SER A 105 -3.11 0.49 -5.19
C SER A 105 -2.71 1.94 -4.98
N ILE A 106 -1.98 2.20 -3.90
CA ILE A 106 -1.53 3.51 -3.47
C ILE A 106 -0.02 3.57 -3.66
N GLY A 107 0.43 4.48 -4.52
CA GLY A 107 1.81 4.87 -4.67
C GLY A 107 2.14 6.07 -3.80
N VAL A 108 3.24 6.00 -3.05
CA VAL A 108 3.84 7.13 -2.34
C VAL A 108 5.26 7.40 -2.85
N VAL A 109 5.56 8.66 -3.17
CA VAL A 109 6.93 9.12 -3.43
C VAL A 109 7.14 10.52 -2.85
N ALA A 110 8.31 10.75 -2.25
CA ALA A 110 8.70 12.06 -1.77
C ALA A 110 9.81 12.66 -2.64
N SER A 111 9.67 13.91 -3.05
CA SER A 111 10.67 14.67 -3.79
C SER A 111 10.74 16.09 -3.26
N GLY A 112 11.92 16.51 -2.77
CA GLY A 112 12.07 17.77 -2.04
C GLY A 112 11.15 17.85 -0.82
N GLN A 113 10.30 18.90 -0.79
CA GLN A 113 9.29 19.13 0.26
C GLN A 113 7.88 18.64 -0.14
N ARG A 114 7.76 17.90 -1.25
CA ARG A 114 6.48 17.41 -1.76
C ARG A 114 6.37 15.90 -1.57
N LEU A 115 5.18 15.47 -1.17
CA LEU A 115 4.75 14.08 -1.18
C LEU A 115 3.75 13.93 -2.33
N ALA A 116 4.03 13.07 -3.30
CA ALA A 116 3.09 12.70 -4.34
C ALA A 116 2.44 11.36 -3.98
N LEU A 117 1.11 11.35 -4.05
CA LEU A 117 0.27 10.18 -3.86
C LEU A 117 -0.36 9.83 -5.21
N VAL A 118 -0.30 8.56 -5.59
CA VAL A 118 -0.93 8.06 -6.82
C VAL A 118 -1.87 6.93 -6.47
N THR A 119 -3.15 7.10 -6.73
CA THR A 119 -4.18 6.07 -6.54
C THR A 119 -4.47 5.41 -7.89
N ARG A 120 -4.37 4.09 -7.92
CA ARG A 120 -4.86 3.25 -9.02
C ARG A 120 -5.97 2.38 -8.46
N TYR A 121 -7.07 2.28 -9.17
CA TYR A 121 -8.22 1.54 -8.70
C TYR A 121 -8.85 0.77 -9.86
N ARG A 122 -9.73 -0.17 -9.51
CA ARG A 122 -10.56 -0.89 -10.47
C ARG A 122 -11.93 -0.23 -10.55
N ASP A 123 -12.34 0.13 -11.75
CA ASP A 123 -13.63 0.79 -11.99
C ASP A 123 -14.83 -0.04 -11.50
N GLU A 124 -14.71 -1.38 -11.44
CA GLU A 124 -15.80 -2.22 -10.94
C GLU A 124 -15.99 -2.14 -9.41
N GLN A 125 -15.03 -1.57 -8.67
CA GLN A 125 -15.11 -1.38 -7.21
C GLN A 125 -15.07 0.10 -6.80
N PHE A 126 -14.47 0.96 -7.62
CA PHE A 126 -14.34 2.39 -7.38
C PHE A 126 -14.72 3.11 -8.66
N ASP A 127 -15.87 3.78 -8.69
CA ASP A 127 -16.13 4.74 -9.75
C ASP A 127 -15.25 5.98 -9.59
N ALA A 128 -15.26 6.85 -10.61
CA ALA A 128 -14.41 8.04 -10.62
C ALA A 128 -14.68 8.99 -9.43
N ASN A 129 -15.95 9.16 -9.02
CA ASN A 129 -16.32 10.04 -7.91
C ASN A 129 -15.85 9.44 -6.58
N ALA A 130 -16.10 8.15 -6.37
CA ALA A 130 -15.63 7.44 -5.19
C ALA A 130 -14.09 7.52 -5.09
N ALA A 131 -13.39 7.41 -6.22
CA ALA A 131 -11.92 7.45 -6.23
C ALA A 131 -11.37 8.83 -5.90
N GLU A 132 -12.03 9.89 -6.37
CA GLU A 132 -11.74 11.27 -6.02
C GLU A 132 -11.97 11.51 -4.52
N GLU A 133 -13.16 11.17 -4.01
CA GLU A 133 -13.50 11.29 -2.58
C GLU A 133 -12.51 10.53 -1.68
N PHE A 134 -12.15 9.30 -2.07
CA PHE A 134 -11.16 8.51 -1.34
C PHE A 134 -9.78 9.17 -1.36
N THR A 135 -9.37 9.72 -2.50
CA THR A 135 -8.07 10.39 -2.64
C THR A 135 -8.01 11.64 -1.77
N ASP A 136 -9.08 12.43 -1.72
CA ASP A 136 -9.19 13.61 -0.86
C ASP A 136 -9.13 13.24 0.63
N LEU A 137 -9.87 12.20 1.04
CA LEU A 137 -9.82 11.68 2.40
C LEU A 137 -8.42 11.19 2.77
N LEU A 138 -7.75 10.49 1.85
CA LEU A 138 -6.38 10.00 2.05
C LEU A 138 -5.42 11.18 2.25
N ILE A 139 -5.51 12.21 1.42
CA ILE A 139 -4.69 13.43 1.53
C ILE A 139 -4.94 14.11 2.88
N ALA A 140 -6.20 14.31 3.27
CA ALA A 140 -6.57 14.92 4.53
C ALA A 140 -6.02 14.14 5.74
N GLN A 141 -6.09 12.81 5.70
CA GLN A 141 -5.61 11.95 6.77
C GLN A 141 -4.08 11.94 6.87
N VAL A 142 -3.37 11.92 5.74
CA VAL A 142 -1.90 12.02 5.73
C VAL A 142 -1.44 13.38 6.24
N ALA A 143 -2.16 14.46 5.90
CA ALA A 143 -1.86 15.79 6.37
C ALA A 143 -2.14 15.98 7.88
N SER A 144 -3.15 15.29 8.43
CA SER A 144 -3.54 15.38 9.84
C SER A 144 -2.63 14.54 10.75
N GLN A 145 -2.06 13.44 10.26
CA GLN A 145 -1.17 12.58 11.04
C GLN A 145 0.25 13.18 11.18
N ARG A 146 0.41 14.09 12.15
CA ARG A 146 1.72 14.42 12.72
C ARG A 146 2.12 13.36 13.76
N THR A 147 2.75 12.29 13.27
CA THR A 147 3.64 11.32 13.95
C THR A 147 3.14 10.72 15.29
N CYS A 148 2.90 9.40 15.30
CA CYS A 148 2.99 8.59 16.52
C CYS A 148 4.44 8.36 16.93
#